data_AF-A0A381WJZ0-F1
#
_entry.id   AF-A0A381WJZ0-F1
#
_cell.length_a   1.000
_cell.length_b   1.000
_cell.length_c   1.000
_cell.angle_alpha   90.00
_cell.angle_beta   90.00
_cell.angle_gamma   90.00
#
_symmetry.space_group_name_H-M   'P 1'
#
loop_
_entity.id
_entity.type
_entity.pdbx_description
1 polymer ?
#
loop_
_entity_poly.entity_id
_entity_poly.type
_entity_poly.pdbx_seq_one_letter_code
_entity_poly.pdbx_strand_id
1 'polypeptide(L)' 'LYFADEVFLTGTAAHIQAVGELDNRVIGSGVAGPITTKINEVYQESIRGNNPKYESWCTSISI' A
#
# COMPACT_ATOMS: atom_id res chain seq x y z
N LEU A 1 13.59 10.84 -3.35
CA LEU A 1 13.52 9.59 -2.56
C LEU A 1 14.25 9.72 -1.24
N TYR A 2 15.55 10.05 -1.22
CA TYR A 2 16.32 10.17 0.04
C TYR A 2 15.85 11.23 1.04
N PHE A 3 15.12 12.25 0.59
CA PHE A 3 14.52 13.28 1.45
C PHE A 3 13.00 13.13 1.59
N ALA A 4 12.43 12.01 1.15
CA ALA A 4 11.00 11.77 1.32
C ALA A 4 10.72 11.34 2.76
N ASP A 5 9.57 11.76 3.29
CA ASP A 5 9.10 11.31 4.60
C ASP A 5 8.66 9.83 4.56
N GLU A 6 8.13 9.37 3.43
CA GLU A 6 7.68 8.00 3.21
C GLU A 6 7.99 7.54 1.78
N VAL A 7 8.32 6.27 1.62
CA VAL A 7 8.45 5.60 0.30
C VAL A 7 7.72 4.25 0.40
N PHE A 8 6.99 3.89 -0.65
CA PHE A 8 6.34 2.59 -0.75
C PHE A 8 6.35 2.10 -2.19
N LEU A 9 6.21 0.78 -2.35
CA LEU A 9 6.11 0.10 -3.63
C LEU A 9 4.70 -0.42 -3.85
N THR A 10 4.32 -0.52 -5.11
CA THR A 10 3.03 -1.06 -5.55
C THR A 10 3.26 -2.22 -6.52
N GLY A 11 2.52 -3.30 -6.39
CA GLY A 11 2.49 -4.37 -7.40
C GLY A 11 1.40 -5.38 -7.14
N THR A 12 0.99 -6.14 -8.16
CA THR A 12 -0.08 -7.14 -8.00
C THR A 12 0.25 -8.18 -6.94
N ALA A 13 1.50 -8.62 -6.87
CA ALA A 13 1.96 -9.58 -5.85
C ALA A 13 2.37 -8.91 -4.53
N ALA A 14 3.05 -7.76 -4.62
CA ALA A 14 3.55 -7.05 -3.45
C ALA A 14 2.44 -6.28 -2.70
N HIS A 15 1.32 -5.98 -3.36
CA HIS A 15 0.33 -5.01 -2.93
C HIS A 15 0.98 -3.65 -2.66
N ILE A 16 0.70 -3.04 -1.51
CA ILE A 16 1.37 -1.83 -1.01
C ILE A 16 2.41 -2.27 0.03
N GLN A 17 3.69 -2.01 -0.22
CA GLN A 17 4.79 -2.32 0.70
C GLN A 17 5.55 -1.06 1.08
N ALA A 18 5.69 -0.77 2.37
CA ALA A 18 6.52 0.34 2.85
C ALA A 18 8.01 0.04 2.65
N VAL A 19 8.79 1.07 2.31
CA VAL A 19 10.25 1.01 2.18
C VAL A 19 10.87 1.83 3.30
N GLY A 20 11.52 1.14 4.24
CA GLY A 20 12.19 1.78 5.39
C GLY A 20 13.61 2.24 5.11
N GLU A 21 14.28 1.64 4.12
CA GLU A 21 15.68 1.93 3.78
C GLU A 21 15.89 1.83 2.27
N LEU A 22 16.66 2.77 1.71
CA LEU A 22 17.08 2.77 0.31
C LEU A 22 18.56 3.16 0.22
N ASP A 23 19.36 2.36 -0.48
CA ASP A 23 20.80 2.59 -0.67
C ASP A 23 21.55 2.89 0.64
N ASN A 24 21.31 2.06 1.66
CA ASN A 24 21.88 2.21 3.01
C ASN A 24 21.51 3.53 3.72
N ARG A 25 20.39 4.14 3.35
CA ARG A 25 19.84 5.34 3.98
C ARG A 25 18.42 5.07 4.46
N VAL A 26 18.20 5.31 5.75
CA VAL A 26 16.87 5.27 6.34
C VAL A 26 15.99 6.36 5.71
N ILE A 27 14.80 5.99 5.29
CA ILE A 27 13.79 6.91 4.76
C ILE A 27 12.83 7.29 5.88
N GLY A 28 12.66 8.59 6.13
CA GLY A 28 11.82 9.09 7.22
C GLY A 28 12.19 8.46 8.58
N SER A 29 11.24 7.74 9.18
CA SER A 29 11.42 7.03 10.46
C SER A 29 11.91 5.58 10.30
N GLY A 30 12.15 5.10 9.07
CA GLY A 30 12.56 3.71 8.79
C GLY A 30 11.44 2.67 8.91
N VAL A 31 10.21 3.12 9.16
CA VAL A 31 9.02 2.28 9.31
C VAL A 31 7.90 2.80 8.42
N ALA A 32 6.83 2.02 8.25
CA ALA A 32 5.65 2.47 7.52
C ALA A 32 5.06 3.74 8.17
N GLY A 33 4.98 4.81 7.41
CA GLY A 33 4.38 6.06 7.88
C GLY A 33 2.84 6.05 7.80
N PRO A 34 2.20 7.10 8.34
CA PRO A 34 0.74 7.18 8.43
C PRO A 34 0.06 7.21 7.05
N ILE A 35 0.68 7.81 6.02
CA ILE A 35 0.07 7.90 4.70
C ILE A 35 0.11 6.53 4.00
N THR A 36 1.25 5.86 4.01
CA THR A 36 1.43 4.52 3.45
C THR A 36 0.49 3.53 4.12
N THR A 37 0.35 3.60 5.44
CA THR A 37 -0.57 2.73 6.21
C THR A 37 -2.01 2.94 5.78
N LYS A 38 -2.46 4.20 5.70
CA LYS A 38 -3.83 4.53 5.26
C LYS A 38 -4.11 4.09 3.83
N ILE A 39 -3.14 4.23 2.93
CA ILE A 39 -3.26 3.75 1.55
C ILE A 39 -3.37 2.22 1.52
N ASN A 40 -2.55 1.52 2.31
CA ASN A 40 -2.60 0.06 2.40
C ASN A 40 -3.95 -0.42 2.94
N GLU A 41 -4.47 0.18 4.00
CA GLU A 41 -5.80 -0.13 4.55
C GLU A 41 -6.90 0.01 3.50
N VAL A 42 -6.94 1.14 2.79
CA VAL A 42 -7.93 1.37 1.72
C VAL A 42 -7.77 0.34 0.61
N TYR A 43 -6.52 0.02 0.22
CA TYR A 43 -6.24 -0.97 -0.81
C TYR A 43 -6.72 -2.37 -0.41
N GLN A 44 -6.42 -2.83 0.82
CA GLN A 44 -6.83 -4.14 1.32
C GLN A 44 -8.36 -4.31 1.36
N GLU A 45 -9.09 -3.29 1.80
CA GLU A 45 -10.55 -3.31 1.77
C GLU A 45 -11.09 -3.34 0.33
N SER A 46 -10.42 -2.63 -0.58
CA SER A 46 -10.84 -2.55 -1.98
C SER A 46 -10.68 -3.88 -2.71
N ILE A 47 -9.53 -4.56 -2.57
CA ILE A 47 -9.26 -5.83 -3.27
C ILE A 47 -10.11 -7.00 -2.75
N ARG A 48 -10.61 -6.90 -1.51
CA ARG A 48 -11.53 -7.89 -0.91
C ARG A 48 -12.99 -7.64 -1.28
N GLY A 49 -13.31 -6.54 -1.97
CA GLY A 49 -14.68 -6.14 -2.27
C GLY A 49 -15.43 -5.53 -1.08
N ASN A 50 -14.75 -5.22 0.03
CA ASN A 50 -15.35 -4.63 1.23
C ASN A 50 -15.51 -3.10 1.13
N ASN A 51 -14.99 -2.48 0.07
CA ASN A 51 -15.11 -1.06 -0.16
C ASN A 51 -16.14 -0.77 -1.25
N PRO A 52 -17.36 -0.29 -0.91
CA PRO A 52 -18.43 -0.04 -1.89
C PRO A 52 -18.01 0.94 -3.00
N LYS A 53 -17.07 1.84 -2.71
CA LYS A 53 -16.55 2.79 -3.72
C LYS A 53 -15.81 2.10 -4.86
N TYR A 54 -15.20 0.95 -4.59
CA TYR A 54 -14.33 0.24 -5.52
C TYR A 54 -14.80 -1.18 -5.84
N GLU A 55 -16.01 -1.54 -5.43
CA GLU A 55 -16.63 -2.84 -5.69
C GLU A 55 -16.60 -3.22 -7.17
N SER A 56 -16.76 -2.23 -8.06
CA SER A 56 -16.68 -2.40 -9.52
C SER A 56 -15.34 -2.95 -10.04
N TRP A 57 -14.27 -2.98 -9.23
CA TRP A 57 -12.99 -3.59 -9.59
C TRP A 57 -12.94 -5.10 -9.33
N CYS A 58 -13.84 -5.62 -8.51
CA CYS A 58 -13.90 -7.03 -8.15
C CYS A 58 -14.85 -7.78 -9.09
N THR A 59 -14.41 -8.91 -9.63
CA THR A 59 -15.29 -9.84 -10.36
C THR A 59 -15.62 -11.01 -9.45
N SER A 60 -16.82 -11.02 -8.89
CA SER A 60 -17.30 -12.12 -8.07
C SER A 60 -17.54 -13.37 -8.92
N ILE A 61 -16.92 -14.48 -8.53
CA ILE A 61 -17.18 -15.80 -9.11
C ILE A 61 -18.00 -16.60 -8.10
N SER A 62 -19.19 -17.04 -8.51
CA SER A 62 -19.99 -17.99 -7.74
C SER A 62 -19.58 -19.40 -8.17
N ILE A 63 -19.10 -20.21 -7.23
CA ILE A 63 -18.81 -21.62 -7.42
C ILE A 63 -20.04 -22.43 -6.98
#